data_AF-A0A6N0NW39-F1
#
_entry.id   AF-A0A6N0NW39-F1
#
_cell.length_a   1.000
_cell.length_b   1.000
_cell.length_c   1.000
_cell.angle_alpha   90.00
_cell.angle_beta   90.00
_cell.angle_gamma   90.00
#
_symmetry.space_group_name_H-M   'P 1'
#
loop_
_entity.id
_entity.type
_entity.pdbx_description
1 polymer ?
#
loop_
_entity_poly.entity_id
_entity_poly.type
_entity_poly.pdbx_seq_one_letter_code
_entity_poly.pdbx_strand_id
1 'polypeptide(L)'
;MREARLVVRNGKAYLKVSFLKDRKGPEVKDGIAVDINMAKLVVGKDDGKYVRIPTHLEDAHHYKSLAESLQKYEKRWKEDRRVLRRIRSFHKRARNTLEDSAKR
;
A
#
# COMPACT_ATOMS: atom_id res chain seq x y z
N MET A 1 25.35 -7.84 -8.95
CA MET A 1 25.18 -6.39 -8.67
C MET A 1 24.92 -5.71 -10.00
N ARG A 2 23.82 -4.97 -10.18
CA ARG A 2 23.43 -4.42 -11.51
C ARG A 2 23.91 -2.99 -11.70
N GLU A 3 23.76 -2.16 -10.67
CA GLU A 3 24.15 -0.74 -10.71
C GLU A 3 24.34 -0.26 -9.27
N ALA A 4 25.32 0.63 -9.04
CA ALA A 4 25.39 1.44 -7.83
C ALA A 4 25.63 2.90 -8.22
N ARG A 5 24.81 3.81 -7.68
CA ARG A 5 24.91 5.23 -7.97
C ARG A 5 24.75 6.05 -6.70
N LEU A 6 25.64 7.04 -6.53
CA LEU A 6 25.52 8.05 -5.50
C LEU A 6 24.53 9.13 -5.97
N VAL A 7 23.53 9.44 -5.14
CA VAL A 7 22.54 10.48 -5.42
C VAL A 7 22.56 11.49 -4.28
N VAL A 8 22.79 12.76 -4.61
CA VAL A 8 22.72 13.86 -3.64
C VAL A 8 21.36 14.55 -3.75
N ARG A 9 20.62 14.63 -2.64
CA ARG A 9 19.32 15.32 -2.54
C ARG A 9 19.23 16.05 -1.21
N ASN A 10 18.84 17.33 -1.25
CA ASN A 10 18.65 18.17 -0.07
C ASN A 10 19.87 18.17 0.87
N GLY A 11 21.09 18.26 0.31
CA GLY A 11 22.34 18.23 1.07
C GLY A 11 22.73 16.87 1.66
N LYS A 12 21.97 15.80 1.40
CA LYS A 12 22.25 14.44 1.86
C LYS A 12 22.66 13.55 0.70
N ALA A 13 23.70 12.74 0.90
CA ALA A 13 24.15 11.74 -0.05
C ALA A 13 23.50 10.39 0.23
N TYR A 14 22.99 9.72 -0.80
CA TYR A 14 22.33 8.42 -0.75
C TYR A 14 23.02 7.47 -1.73
N LEU A 15 23.43 6.29 -1.27
CA LEU A 15 23.92 5.23 -2.16
C LEU A 15 22.74 4.36 -2.59
N LYS A 16 22.32 4.48 -3.85
CA LYS A 16 21.29 3.60 -4.43
C LYS A 16 21.97 2.41 -5.09
N VAL A 17 21.75 1.22 -4.54
CA VAL A 17 22.28 -0.04 -5.08
C VAL A 17 21.13 -0.87 -5.64
N SER A 18 21.24 -1.27 -6.90
CA SER A 18 20.27 -2.12 -7.58
C SER A 18 20.87 -3.52 -7.79
N PHE A 19 20.14 -4.55 -7.38
CA PHE A 19 20.52 -5.94 -7.59
C PHE A 19 19.53 -6.61 -8.54
N LEU A 20 20.03 -7.44 -9.45
CA LEU A 20 19.20 -8.42 -10.14
C LEU A 20 19.06 -9.61 -9.20
N LYS A 21 17.82 -10.03 -8.91
CA LYS A 21 17.54 -11.27 -8.19
C LYS A 21 16.87 -12.21 -9.16
N ASP A 22 17.56 -13.28 -9.52
CA ASP A 22 16.97 -14.34 -10.34
C ASP A 22 15.82 -14.96 -9.55
N ARG A 23 14.60 -14.73 -10.03
CA ARG A 23 13.41 -15.38 -9.49
C ARG A 23 13.18 -16.64 -10.30
N LYS A 24 13.62 -17.78 -9.78
CA LYS A 24 13.07 -19.06 -10.25
C LYS A 24 11.58 -19.05 -9.92
N GLY A 25 10.74 -19.33 -10.92
CA GLY A 25 9.30 -19.49 -10.70
C GLY A 25 9.09 -20.59 -9.65
N PRO A 26 8.16 -20.41 -8.70
CA PRO A 26 7.84 -21.48 -7.77
C PRO A 26 7.33 -22.70 -8.55
N GLU A 27 7.76 -23.90 -8.18
CA GLU A 27 7.06 -25.10 -8.61
C GLU A 27 5.63 -25.05 -8.06
N VAL A 28 4.64 -25.12 -8.94
CA VAL A 28 3.24 -25.11 -8.56
C VAL A 28 2.90 -26.50 -8.02
N LYS A 29 2.74 -26.61 -6.70
CA LYS A 29 2.41 -27.87 -6.04
C LYS A 29 0.91 -28.05 -5.87
N ASP A 30 0.22 -27.02 -5.38
CA ASP A 30 -1.21 -27.02 -5.09
C ASP A 30 -1.83 -25.63 -5.34
N GLY A 31 -3.15 -25.58 -5.52
CA GLY A 31 -3.93 -24.34 -5.58
C GLY A 31 -4.31 -23.83 -4.18
N ILE A 32 -4.40 -22.50 -4.04
CA ILE A 32 -4.96 -21.85 -2.85
C ILE A 32 -6.05 -20.91 -3.33
N ALA A 33 -7.27 -21.10 -2.82
CA ALA A 33 -8.37 -20.17 -3.08
C ALA A 33 -8.21 -18.96 -2.15
N VAL A 34 -8.17 -17.76 -2.74
CA VAL A 34 -8.05 -16.51 -2.00
C VAL A 34 -9.20 -15.61 -2.38
N ASP A 35 -10.01 -15.23 -1.39
CA ASP A 35 -11.08 -14.25 -1.53
C ASP A 35 -10.77 -13.02 -0.66
N ILE A 36 -10.89 -11.82 -1.24
CA ILE A 36 -10.48 -10.57 -0.60
C ILE A 36 -11.71 -9.67 -0.46
N ASN A 37 -12.10 -9.41 0.79
CA ASN A 37 -13.16 -8.46 1.13
C ASN A 37 -12.64 -7.32 2.02
N MET A 38 -13.45 -6.26 2.16
CA MET A 38 -13.13 -5.07 2.97
C MET A 38 -12.81 -5.39 4.44
N ALA A 39 -13.50 -6.38 5.01
CA ALA A 39 -13.31 -6.76 6.41
C ALA A 39 -12.28 -7.88 6.60
N LYS A 40 -12.21 -8.85 5.67
CA LYS A 40 -11.44 -10.08 5.85
C LYS A 40 -10.93 -10.64 4.51
N LEU A 41 -9.73 -11.20 4.57
CA LEU A 41 -9.12 -12.07 3.58
C LEU A 41 -9.45 -13.52 3.97
N VAL A 42 -10.06 -14.28 3.07
CA VAL A 42 -10.37 -15.69 3.28
C VAL A 42 -9.44 -16.52 2.40
N VAL A 43 -8.69 -17.42 3.03
CA VAL A 43 -7.75 -18.33 2.36
C VAL A 43 -8.23 -19.75 2.60
N GLY A 44 -8.45 -20.51 1.53
CA GLY A 44 -8.92 -21.90 1.59
C GLY A 44 -8.02 -22.84 0.78
N LYS A 45 -7.95 -24.08 1.25
CA LYS A 45 -7.36 -25.21 0.51
C LYS A 45 -8.43 -26.30 0.33
N ASP A 46 -8.18 -27.23 -0.58
CA ASP A 46 -9.06 -28.35 -0.91
C ASP A 46 -9.38 -29.29 0.28
N ASP A 47 -8.66 -29.16 1.40
CA ASP A 47 -8.91 -29.92 2.63
C ASP A 47 -10.07 -29.38 3.49
N GLY A 48 -10.82 -28.38 2.98
CA GLY A 48 -11.97 -27.78 3.65
C GLY A 48 -11.63 -26.82 4.79
N LYS A 49 -10.33 -26.52 5.01
CA LYS A 49 -9.91 -25.56 6.02
C LYS A 49 -9.86 -24.15 5.45
N TYR A 50 -10.45 -23.21 6.19
CA TYR A 50 -10.45 -21.79 5.86
C TYR A 50 -9.77 -20.97 6.95
N VAL A 51 -8.79 -20.16 6.55
CA VAL A 51 -8.18 -19.14 7.40
C VAL A 51 -8.80 -17.80 7.07
N ARG A 52 -9.24 -17.07 8.09
CA ARG A 52 -9.77 -15.71 7.95
C ARG A 52 -8.79 -14.73 8.59
N ILE A 53 -8.23 -13.85 7.77
CA ILE A 53 -7.27 -12.84 8.19
C ILE A 53 -8.00 -11.48 8.15
N PRO A 54 -8.14 -10.76 9.28
CA PRO A 54 -8.71 -9.42 9.27
C PRO A 54 -7.92 -8.50 8.34
N THR A 55 -8.60 -7.64 7.60
CA THR A 55 -7.97 -6.65 6.72
C THR A 55 -8.19 -5.24 7.26
N HIS A 56 -7.21 -4.35 7.07
CA HIS A 56 -7.34 -2.94 7.40
C HIS A 56 -7.80 -2.09 6.19
N LEU A 57 -8.54 -2.72 5.26
CA LEU A 57 -9.00 -2.06 4.05
C LEU A 57 -10.06 -1.00 4.37
N GLU A 58 -10.95 -1.26 5.34
CA GLU A 58 -11.93 -0.28 5.80
C GLU A 58 -11.28 0.99 6.37
N ASP A 59 -10.26 0.83 7.23
CA ASP A 59 -9.50 1.95 7.79
C ASP A 59 -8.84 2.79 6.69
N ALA A 60 -8.20 2.12 5.73
CA ALA A 60 -7.56 2.78 4.60
C ALA A 60 -8.59 3.49 3.71
N HIS A 61 -9.74 2.86 3.47
CA HIS A 61 -10.83 3.42 2.69
C HIS A 61 -11.45 4.64 3.38
N HIS A 62 -11.62 4.62 4.70
CA HIS A 62 -12.10 5.77 5.47
C HIS A 62 -11.24 7.03 5.21
N TYR A 63 -9.92 6.90 5.29
CA TYR A 63 -9.02 8.02 4.99
C TYR A 63 -9.09 8.45 3.52
N LYS A 64 -9.24 7.52 2.57
CA LYS A 64 -9.47 7.85 1.15
C LYS A 64 -10.74 8.68 0.97
N SER A 65 -11.86 8.26 1.58
CA SER A 65 -13.13 8.98 1.50
C SER A 65 -13.04 10.39 2.11
N LEU A 66 -12.30 10.58 3.21
CA LEU A 66 -12.04 11.90 3.79
C LEU A 66 -11.22 12.82 2.87
N ALA A 67 -10.30 12.25 2.09
CA ALA A 67 -9.56 13.02 1.10
C ALA A 67 -10.45 13.43 -0.08
N GLU A 68 -11.25 12.49 -0.58
CA GLU A 68 -12.17 12.71 -1.70
C GLU A 68 -13.28 13.71 -1.36
N SER A 69 -13.79 13.70 -0.13
CA SER A 69 -14.80 14.66 0.32
C SER A 69 -14.27 16.10 0.30
N LEU A 70 -13.00 16.31 0.68
CA LEU A 70 -12.34 17.61 0.59
C LEU A 70 -12.05 18.04 -0.86
N GLN A 71 -11.88 17.08 -1.77
CA GLN A 71 -11.63 17.37 -3.19
C GLN A 71 -12.91 17.71 -3.97
N LYS A 72 -14.08 17.31 -3.45
CA LYS A 72 -15.39 17.49 -4.10
C LYS A 72 -15.85 18.95 -4.15
N TYR A 73 -15.46 19.76 -3.16
CA TYR A 73 -15.91 21.16 -3.05
C TYR A 73 -14.95 22.13 -3.71
N GLU A 74 -15.18 22.34 -5.02
CA GLU A 74 -14.49 23.30 -5.88
C GLU A 74 -12.96 23.15 -5.89
N LYS A 75 -12.31 23.61 -6.94
CA LYS A 75 -10.84 23.53 -7.05
C LYS A 75 -10.10 24.36 -5.98
N ARG A 76 -10.78 24.90 -4.96
CA ARG A 76 -10.24 25.63 -3.80
C ARG A 76 -9.15 24.86 -3.07
N TRP A 77 -9.21 23.54 -3.02
CA TRP A 77 -8.12 22.75 -2.45
C TRP A 77 -6.81 22.85 -3.24
N LYS A 78 -6.84 23.28 -4.50
CA LYS A 78 -5.64 23.58 -5.30
C LYS A 78 -5.01 24.91 -4.90
N GLU A 79 -5.81 25.84 -4.40
CA GLU A 79 -5.39 27.19 -4.00
C GLU A 79 -5.03 27.26 -2.51
N ASP A 80 -5.80 26.57 -1.65
CA ASP A 80 -5.58 26.51 -0.21
C ASP A 80 -4.56 25.43 0.16
N ARG A 81 -3.35 25.87 0.49
CA ARG A 81 -2.25 25.00 0.95
C ARG A 81 -2.56 24.22 2.24
N ARG A 82 -3.47 24.67 3.10
CA ARG A 82 -3.90 23.94 4.31
C ARG A 82 -4.77 22.76 3.93
N VAL A 83 -5.75 22.97 3.05
CA VAL A 83 -6.62 21.89 2.54
C VAL A 83 -5.81 20.86 1.76
N LEU A 84 -4.91 21.31 0.89
CA LEU A 84 -4.01 20.41 0.14
C LEU A 84 -3.14 19.56 1.09
N ARG A 85 -2.60 20.16 2.15
CA ARG A 85 -1.82 19.42 3.15
C ARG A 85 -2.66 18.36 3.87
N ARG A 86 -3.92 18.67 4.18
CA ARG A 86 -4.85 17.74 4.83
C ARG A 86 -5.19 16.55 3.92
N ILE A 87 -5.49 16.80 2.65
CA ILE A 87 -5.70 15.75 1.63
C ILE A 87 -4.48 14.83 1.53
N ARG A 88 -3.28 15.40 1.39
CA ARG A 88 -2.02 14.62 1.34
C ARG A 88 -1.80 13.79 2.61
N SER A 89 -2.14 14.35 3.77
CA SER A 89 -2.04 13.63 5.04
C SER A 89 -2.98 12.42 5.09
N PHE A 90 -4.21 12.55 4.60
CA PHE A 90 -5.16 11.43 4.56
C PHE A 90 -4.69 10.32 3.61
N HIS A 91 -4.23 10.65 2.41
CA HIS A 91 -3.64 9.65 1.51
C HIS A 91 -2.41 8.98 2.12
N LYS A 92 -1.55 9.73 2.82
CA LYS A 92 -0.39 9.17 3.51
C LYS A 92 -0.82 8.20 4.61
N ARG A 93 -1.86 8.52 5.39
CA ARG A 93 -2.40 7.62 6.42
C ARG A 93 -2.96 6.34 5.80
N ALA A 94 -3.78 6.45 4.75
CA ALA A 94 -4.30 5.28 4.03
C ALA A 94 -3.17 4.35 3.55
N ARG A 95 -2.12 4.92 2.94
CA ARG A 95 -0.94 4.17 2.50
C ARG A 95 -0.22 3.49 3.67
N ASN A 96 0.04 4.23 4.74
CA ASN A 96 0.75 3.68 5.90
C ASN A 96 -0.02 2.52 6.54
N THR A 97 -1.35 2.64 6.67
CA THR A 97 -2.20 1.55 7.17
C THR A 97 -2.07 0.28 6.33
N LEU A 98 -2.07 0.41 5.00
CA LEU A 98 -1.90 -0.73 4.10
C LEU A 98 -0.48 -1.31 4.17
N GLU A 99 0.55 -0.47 4.20
CA GLU A 99 1.95 -0.92 4.32
C GLU A 99 2.20 -1.65 5.64
N ASP A 100 1.63 -1.18 6.74
CA ASP A 100 1.78 -1.82 8.05
C ASP A 100 0.98 -3.14 8.13
N SER A 101 -0.18 -3.21 7.48
CA SER A 101 -0.92 -4.46 7.32
C SER A 101 -0.17 -5.49 6.47
N ALA A 102 0.61 -5.06 5.48
CA ALA A 102 1.37 -5.94 4.59
C ALA A 102 2.70 -6.42 5.18
N LYS A 103 3.18 -5.78 6.26
CA LYS A 103 4.41 -6.18 6.98
C LYS A 103 4.14 -7.22 8.09
N ARG A 104 2.88 -7.38 8.50
CA ARG A 104 2.46 -8.42 9.45
C ARG A 104 2.33 -9.75 8.73
#